data_AF-A0A7W3M093-F1
#
_entry.id   AF-A0A7W3M093-F1
#
_cell.length_a   1.000
_cell.length_b   1.000
_cell.length_c   1.000
_cell.angle_alpha   90.00
_cell.angle_beta   90.00
_cell.angle_gamma   90.00
#
_symmetry.space_group_name_H-M   'P 1'
#
loop_
_entity.id
_entity.type
_entity.pdbx_description
1 polymer ?
#
loop_
_entity_poly.entity_id
_entity_poly.type
_entity_poly.pdbx_seq_one_letter_code
_entity_poly.pdbx_strand_id
1 'polypeptide(L)'
;MVPLAEAWRSGASSWITSRRQTFANDLTSSQLWAVTDDVNQAKGDKGPAEWLPPLASFRCMYARSWVDVKYRHDLTVDSAEKTALAGVLSGC
;
A
#
# COMPACT_ATOMS: atom_id res chain seq x y z
N MET A 1 -2.93 -2.58 2.07
CA MET A 1 -3.47 -1.29 1.66
C MET A 1 -2.49 -0.69 0.70
N VAL A 2 -2.99 -0.32 -0.47
CA VAL A 2 -2.30 0.38 -1.54
C VAL A 2 -3.39 1.24 -2.19
N PRO A 3 -3.29 2.58 -2.22
CA PRO A 3 -4.34 3.42 -2.80
C PRO A 3 -4.61 3.12 -4.26
N LEU A 4 -5.84 3.33 -4.72
CA LEU A 4 -6.21 3.03 -6.11
C LEU A 4 -5.38 3.82 -7.14
N ALA A 5 -5.10 5.09 -6.86
CA ALA A 5 -4.24 5.90 -7.73
C ALA A 5 -2.77 5.46 -7.69
N GLU A 6 -2.30 4.94 -6.56
CA GLU A 6 -0.97 4.36 -6.44
C GLU A 6 -0.88 3.06 -7.27
N ALA A 7 -1.81 2.13 -7.06
CA ALA A 7 -1.88 0.89 -7.83
C ALA A 7 -1.96 1.15 -9.34
N TRP A 8 -2.68 2.19 -9.76
CA TRP A 8 -2.76 2.61 -11.16
C TRP A 8 -1.39 2.95 -11.74
N ARG A 9 -0.58 3.74 -11.01
CA ARG A 9 0.79 4.11 -11.39
C ARG A 9 1.72 2.89 -11.40
N SER A 10 1.46 1.90 -10.56
CA SER A 10 2.30 0.69 -10.43
C SER A 10 1.93 -0.48 -11.34
N GLY A 11 0.94 -0.32 -12.24
CA GLY A 11 0.61 -1.32 -13.25
C GLY A 11 -0.88 -1.64 -13.40
N ALA A 12 -1.74 -1.23 -12.45
CA ALA A 12 -3.18 -1.50 -12.52
C ALA A 12 -3.89 -0.72 -13.63
N SER A 13 -3.23 0.28 -14.24
CA SER A 13 -3.69 0.94 -15.46
C SER A 13 -3.87 -0.03 -16.63
N SER A 14 -3.04 -1.07 -16.71
CA SER A 14 -3.11 -2.12 -17.75
C SER A 14 -4.22 -3.14 -17.53
N TRP A 15 -4.82 -3.18 -16.33
CA TRP A 15 -5.81 -4.18 -16.00
C TRP A 15 -7.16 -3.91 -16.66
N ILE A 16 -7.94 -4.98 -16.83
CA ILE A 16 -9.37 -4.86 -17.09
C ILE A 16 -10.10 -4.35 -15.84
N THR A 17 -11.26 -3.72 -16.05
CA THR A 17 -12.05 -3.11 -14.95
C THR A 17 -12.44 -4.10 -13.86
N SER A 18 -12.80 -5.33 -14.20
CA SER A 18 -13.16 -6.35 -13.21
C SER A 18 -12.00 -6.69 -12.27
N ARG A 19 -10.76 -6.78 -12.76
CA ARG A 19 -9.58 -7.00 -11.91
C ARG A 19 -9.34 -5.84 -10.95
N ARG A 20 -9.51 -4.58 -11.41
CA ARG A 20 -9.45 -3.40 -10.52
C ARG A 20 -10.54 -3.41 -9.45
N GLN A 21 -11.75 -3.84 -9.80
CA GLN A 21 -12.85 -3.98 -8.83
C GLN A 21 -12.54 -5.05 -7.79
N THR A 22 -12.01 -6.20 -8.19
CA THR A 22 -11.57 -7.24 -7.23
C THR A 22 -10.49 -6.71 -6.30
N PHE A 23 -9.48 -6.00 -6.83
CA PHE A 23 -8.43 -5.39 -6.01
C PHE A 23 -8.98 -4.36 -5.01
N ALA A 24 -9.92 -3.51 -5.44
CA ALA A 24 -10.55 -2.50 -4.58
C ALA A 24 -11.40 -3.11 -3.45
N ASN A 25 -11.81 -4.37 -3.58
CA ASN A 25 -12.70 -5.07 -2.65
C ASN A 25 -12.05 -6.34 -2.05
N ASP A 26 -10.73 -6.44 -2.07
CA ASP A 26 -10.00 -7.61 -1.57
C ASP A 26 -9.99 -7.64 -0.04
N LEU A 27 -10.87 -8.49 0.52
CA LEU A 27 -10.98 -8.78 1.96
C LEU A 27 -10.14 -10.00 2.38
N THR A 28 -9.47 -10.66 1.44
CA THR A 28 -8.69 -11.88 1.69
C THR A 28 -7.20 -11.61 1.92
N SER A 29 -6.74 -10.42 1.54
CA SER A 29 -5.38 -9.94 1.78
C SER A 29 -5.35 -8.75 2.74
N SER A 30 -4.16 -8.21 3.02
CA SER A 30 -3.99 -6.99 3.81
C SER A 30 -4.40 -5.71 3.04
N GLN A 31 -5.11 -5.81 1.92
CA GLN A 31 -5.43 -4.66 1.06
C GLN A 31 -6.38 -3.65 1.72
N LEU A 32 -7.32 -4.09 2.56
CA LEU A 32 -8.33 -3.22 3.19
C LEU A 32 -8.27 -3.28 4.71
N TRP A 33 -8.15 -2.10 5.36
CA TRP A 33 -8.13 -1.94 6.82
C TRP A 33 -9.16 -0.92 7.27
N ALA A 34 -9.82 -1.18 8.40
CA ALA A 34 -10.63 -0.19 9.09
C ALA A 34 -9.70 0.76 9.88
N VAL A 35 -9.80 2.06 9.62
CA VAL A 35 -8.99 3.10 10.26
C VAL A 35 -9.87 4.33 10.53
N THR A 36 -9.43 5.19 11.45
CA THR A 36 -10.08 6.49 11.68
C THR A 36 -10.00 7.35 10.42
N ASP A 37 -11.05 8.12 10.15
CA ASP A 37 -11.22 8.92 8.94
C ASP A 37 -10.06 9.91 8.72
N ASP A 38 -9.64 10.63 9.77
CA ASP A 38 -8.53 11.58 9.73
C ASP A 38 -7.19 10.92 9.33
N VAL A 39 -6.92 9.71 9.83
CA VAL A 39 -5.74 8.91 9.45
C VAL A 39 -5.81 8.53 7.97
N ASN A 40 -6.99 8.15 7.47
CA ASN A 40 -7.20 7.82 6.06
C ASN A 40 -7.04 9.05 5.15
N GLN A 41 -7.59 10.20 5.55
CA GLN A 41 -7.46 11.45 4.81
C GLN A 41 -6.01 11.95 4.78
N ALA A 42 -5.30 11.88 5.92
CA ALA A 42 -3.88 12.25 6.00
C ALA A 42 -3.02 11.40 5.05
N LYS A 43 -3.37 10.12 4.92
CA LYS A 43 -2.74 9.20 3.99
C LYS A 43 -3.05 9.57 2.53
N GLY A 44 -4.32 9.65 2.14
CA GLY A 44 -4.72 9.85 0.74
C GLY A 44 -4.11 8.79 -0.21
N ASP A 45 -3.59 9.24 -1.36
CA ASP A 45 -2.96 8.38 -2.36
C ASP A 45 -1.44 8.21 -2.20
N LYS A 46 -0.89 8.67 -1.08
CA LYS A 46 0.54 8.63 -0.76
C LYS A 46 1.06 7.20 -0.58
N GLY A 47 2.26 6.96 -1.08
CA GLY A 47 3.03 5.75 -0.83
C GLY A 47 3.88 5.82 0.46
N PRO A 48 4.60 4.73 0.81
CA PRO A 48 5.45 4.66 1.99
C PRO A 48 6.57 5.71 2.06
N ALA A 49 6.96 6.29 0.92
CA ALA A 49 7.95 7.37 0.86
C ALA A 49 7.43 8.71 1.41
N GLU A 50 6.12 8.92 1.35
CA GLU A 50 5.48 10.20 1.70
C GLU A 50 4.66 10.09 2.99
N TRP A 51 4.20 8.90 3.34
CA TRP A 51 3.37 8.67 4.51
C TRP A 51 3.59 7.30 5.14
N LEU A 52 3.67 7.28 6.46
CA LEU A 52 3.66 6.07 7.30
C LEU A 52 2.63 6.23 8.41
N PRO A 53 2.09 5.12 8.95
CA PRO A 53 1.18 5.18 10.09
C PRO A 53 1.77 5.99 11.26
N PRO A 54 0.95 6.84 11.92
CA PRO A 54 1.40 7.64 13.06
C PRO A 54 1.84 6.77 14.24
N LEU A 55 1.21 5.61 14.41
CA LEU A 55 1.62 4.61 15.40
C LEU A 55 2.90 3.90 14.93
N ALA A 56 4.03 4.25 15.56
CA ALA A 56 5.35 3.73 15.19
C ALA A 56 5.43 2.18 15.29
N SER A 57 4.81 1.59 16.31
CA SER A 57 4.79 0.12 16.50
C SER A 57 4.07 -0.64 15.38
N PHE A 58 3.26 0.06 14.56
CA PHE A 58 2.52 -0.54 13.46
C PHE A 58 3.26 -0.48 12.12
N ARG A 59 4.36 0.29 12.02
CA ARG A 59 5.07 0.54 10.75
C ARG A 59 5.66 -0.73 10.15
N CYS A 60 6.14 -1.67 10.96
CA CYS A 60 6.62 -2.97 10.48
C CYS A 60 5.52 -3.79 9.81
N MET A 61 4.34 -3.87 10.44
CA MET A 61 3.19 -4.57 9.86
C MET A 61 2.72 -3.89 8.56
N TYR A 62 2.69 -2.56 8.55
CA TYR A 62 2.38 -1.77 7.37
C TYR A 62 3.34 -2.04 6.20
N ALA A 63 4.65 -1.96 6.43
CA ALA A 63 5.64 -2.17 5.38
C ALA A 63 5.59 -3.60 4.81
N ARG A 64 5.48 -4.61 5.68
CA ARG A 64 5.31 -6.02 5.26
C ARG A 64 4.03 -6.21 4.43
N SER A 65 2.92 -5.62 4.87
CA SER A 65 1.64 -5.69 4.17
C SER A 65 1.64 -4.97 2.83
N TRP A 66 2.35 -3.84 2.71
CA TRP A 66 2.52 -3.13 1.45
C TRP A 66 3.26 -4.00 0.43
N VAL A 67 4.39 -4.59 0.83
CA VAL A 67 5.17 -5.50 -0.02
C VAL A 67 4.34 -6.72 -0.44
N ASP A 68 3.64 -7.34 0.50
CA ASP A 68 2.78 -8.49 0.22
C ASP A 68 1.66 -8.17 -0.79
N VAL A 69 0.94 -7.05 -0.62
CA VAL A 69 -0.10 -6.64 -1.56
C VAL A 69 0.49 -6.36 -2.95
N LYS A 70 1.60 -5.62 -3.03
CA LYS A 70 2.26 -5.33 -4.31
C LYS A 70 2.68 -6.61 -5.01
N TYR A 71 3.26 -7.55 -4.27
CA TYR A 71 3.68 -8.86 -4.77
C TYR A 71 2.48 -9.69 -5.28
N ARG A 72 1.42 -9.83 -4.47
CA ARG A 72 0.22 -10.63 -4.82
C ARG A 72 -0.47 -10.16 -6.09
N HIS A 73 -0.40 -8.86 -6.36
CA HIS A 73 -1.11 -8.25 -7.48
C HIS A 73 -0.21 -7.90 -8.66
N ASP A 74 1.07 -8.29 -8.66
CA ASP A 74 2.07 -7.96 -9.68
C ASP A 74 2.23 -6.45 -9.91
N LEU A 75 2.18 -5.65 -8.84
CA LEU A 75 2.40 -4.22 -8.88
C LEU A 75 3.87 -3.89 -8.66
N THR A 76 4.37 -2.90 -9.41
CA THR A 76 5.76 -2.42 -9.24
C THR A 76 5.92 -1.60 -7.97
N VAL A 77 7.17 -1.52 -7.51
CA VAL A 77 7.61 -0.66 -6.41
C VAL A 77 8.67 0.27 -6.97
N ASP A 78 8.47 1.59 -6.86
CA ASP A 78 9.44 2.56 -7.33
C ASP A 78 10.65 2.70 -6.38
N SER A 79 11.66 3.47 -6.78
CA SER A 79 12.90 3.61 -6.01
C SER A 79 12.70 4.32 -4.66
N ALA A 80 11.77 5.26 -4.57
CA ALA A 80 11.47 5.99 -3.35
C ALA A 80 10.70 5.11 -2.37
N GLU A 81 9.68 4.39 -2.85
CA GLU A 81 8.95 3.38 -2.09
C GLU A 81 9.90 2.32 -1.56
N LYS A 82 10.77 1.76 -2.43
CA LYS A 82 11.74 0.72 -2.04
C LYS A 82 12.67 1.20 -0.93
N THR A 83 13.18 2.43 -1.05
CA THR A 83 14.07 3.03 -0.04
C THR A 83 13.35 3.18 1.31
N ALA A 84 12.13 3.72 1.29
CA ALA A 84 11.33 3.90 2.50
C ALA A 84 10.97 2.57 3.17
N LEU A 85 10.52 1.59 2.37
CA LEU A 85 10.19 0.25 2.86
C LEU A 85 11.41 -0.45 3.45
N ALA A 86 12.56 -0.41 2.78
CA ALA A 86 13.79 -1.01 3.30
C ALA A 86 14.24 -0.35 4.61
N GLY A 87 14.15 0.98 4.71
CA GLY A 87 14.48 1.71 5.93
C GLY A 87 13.55 1.40 7.11
N VAL A 88 12.25 1.20 6.86
CA VAL A 88 11.32 0.75 7.90
C VAL A 88 11.63 -0.70 8.30
N LEU A 89 11.81 -1.58 7.32
CA LEU A 89 11.98 -3.02 7.54
C LEU A 89 13.31 -3.40 8.20
N SER A 90 14.36 -2.59 8.09
CA SER A 90 15.64 -2.83 8.78
C SER A 90 15.59 -2.58 10.28
N GLY A 91 14.61 -1.78 10.75
CA GLY A 91 14.32 -1.57 12.16
C GLY A 91 13.26 -2.52 12.71
N CYS A 92 12.83 -3.48 11.90
CA CYS A 92 11.97 -4.60 12.26
C CYS A 92 12.81 -5.89 12.35
#